data_AF-A0A059WMD6-F1
#
_entry.id   AF-A0A059WMD6-F1
#
_cell.length_a   1.000
_cell.length_b   1.000
_cell.length_c   1.000
_cell.angle_alpha   90.00
_cell.angle_beta   90.00
_cell.angle_gamma   90.00
#
_symmetry.space_group_name_H-M   'P 1'
#
loop_
_entity.id
_entity.type
_entity.pdbx_description
1 polymer ?
#
loop_
_entity_poly.entity_id
_entity_poly.type
_entity_poly.pdbx_seq_one_letter_code
_entity_poly.pdbx_strand_id
1 'polypeptide(L)'
;MTNGILGEMGQKMKSALVGTIQGTDQVYDTIFDTVRGNVVSLLKGTDDVTVTAVGTVKDMVIGAVQAVSDIGAAVGGAVHDIVHATVKGVADAGGDVGSTVKDTVHGAITGVSQVEGDVVDASVKAVRGAIAGVRDVGGDVGKATTDAVTGALEAAGEVSETTVNEVKEILGESVDGAKDVIHKL
;
A
#
# COMPACT_ATOMS: atom_id res chain seq x y z
N MET A 1 19.16 14.48 12.80
CA MET A 1 17.73 14.75 13.06
C MET A 1 16.99 14.62 11.72
N THR A 2 16.53 13.43 11.38
CA THR A 2 15.77 13.15 10.13
C THR A 2 14.32 12.93 10.51
N ASN A 3 13.58 14.02 10.69
CA ASN A 3 12.12 13.97 10.77
C ASN A 3 11.58 13.84 9.34
N GLY A 4 11.00 12.69 8.99
CA GLY A 4 9.93 12.57 7.99
C GLY A 4 10.20 12.93 6.53
N ILE A 5 11.41 12.77 6.00
CA ILE A 5 11.66 12.99 4.56
C ILE A 5 11.41 11.67 3.83
N LEU A 6 10.27 11.57 3.13
CA LEU A 6 10.06 10.57 2.07
C LEU A 6 11.34 10.42 1.24
N GLY A 7 11.74 9.19 0.93
CA GLY A 7 12.80 8.94 -0.05
C GLY A 7 12.49 9.63 -1.39
N GLU A 8 13.51 9.81 -2.22
CA GLU A 8 13.39 10.50 -3.52
C GLU A 8 12.24 9.95 -4.36
N MET A 9 12.02 8.64 -4.32
CA MET A 9 10.94 8.01 -5.08
C MET A 9 9.55 8.27 -4.50
N GLY A 10 9.43 8.38 -3.17
CA GLY A 10 8.19 8.81 -2.53
C GLY A 10 7.80 10.23 -2.92
N GLN A 11 8.76 11.16 -2.97
CA GLN A 11 8.53 12.52 -3.45
C GLN A 11 8.16 12.58 -4.94
N LYS A 12 8.81 11.77 -5.78
CA LYS A 12 8.48 11.63 -7.21
C LYS A 12 7.06 11.11 -7.41
N MET A 13 6.69 10.03 -6.71
CA MET A 13 5.33 9.47 -6.76
C MET A 13 4.31 10.51 -6.31
N LYS A 14 4.57 11.20 -5.19
CA LYS A 14 3.69 12.24 -4.67
C LYS A 14 3.43 13.33 -5.71
N SER A 15 4.51 13.85 -6.30
CA SER A 15 4.45 14.90 -7.33
C SER A 15 3.72 14.45 -8.59
N ALA A 16 3.94 13.21 -9.03
CA ALA A 16 3.26 12.64 -10.19
C ALA A 16 1.75 12.56 -9.99
N LEU A 17 1.30 12.08 -8.82
CA LEU A 17 -0.13 11.98 -8.51
C LEU A 17 -0.78 13.36 -8.32
N VAL A 18 -0.15 14.28 -7.59
CA VAL A 18 -0.68 15.65 -7.45
C VAL A 18 -0.84 16.31 -8.82
N GLY A 19 0.14 16.16 -9.73
CA GLY A 19 0.09 16.74 -11.07
C GLY A 19 -0.89 16.07 -12.03
N THR A 20 -1.19 14.78 -11.85
CA THR A 20 -2.09 14.02 -12.75
C THR A 20 -3.54 14.04 -12.28
N ILE A 21 -3.78 14.11 -10.98
CA ILE A 21 -5.14 14.11 -10.42
C ILE A 21 -5.75 15.51 -10.41
N GLN A 22 -4.95 16.58 -10.35
CA GLN A 22 -5.47 17.94 -10.44
C GLN A 22 -6.17 18.19 -11.80
N GLY A 23 -7.50 18.21 -11.78
CA GLY A 23 -8.33 18.45 -12.97
C GLY A 23 -8.94 17.20 -13.63
N THR A 24 -8.82 16.01 -13.01
CA THR A 24 -9.53 14.80 -13.47
C THR A 24 -10.80 14.55 -12.65
N ASP A 25 -11.88 14.15 -13.33
CA ASP A 25 -13.09 13.67 -12.66
C ASP A 25 -12.96 12.19 -12.24
N GLN A 26 -11.99 11.45 -12.80
CA GLN A 26 -11.74 10.02 -12.54
C GLN A 26 -10.53 9.82 -11.62
N VAL A 27 -10.65 10.32 -10.38
CA VAL A 27 -9.55 10.33 -9.39
C VAL A 27 -8.99 8.92 -9.12
N TYR A 28 -9.86 7.94 -8.89
CA TYR A 28 -9.45 6.59 -8.50
C TYR A 28 -8.77 5.81 -9.63
N ASP A 29 -9.30 5.87 -10.86
CA ASP A 29 -8.67 5.27 -12.04
C ASP A 29 -7.29 5.92 -12.30
N THR A 30 -7.20 7.24 -12.14
CA THR A 30 -5.94 7.99 -12.31
C THR A 30 -4.91 7.59 -11.26
N ILE A 31 -5.31 7.40 -10.00
CA ILE A 31 -4.45 6.90 -8.93
C ILE A 31 -3.90 5.53 -9.31
N PHE A 32 -4.78 4.61 -9.71
CA PHE A 32 -4.40 3.25 -10.04
C PHE A 32 -3.37 3.23 -11.18
N ASP A 33 -3.69 3.87 -12.32
CA ASP A 33 -2.82 3.87 -13.49
C ASP A 33 -1.47 4.55 -13.23
N THR A 34 -1.48 5.66 -12.50
CA THR A 34 -0.26 6.41 -12.17
C THR A 34 0.65 5.62 -11.23
N VAL A 35 0.10 5.04 -10.16
CA VAL A 35 0.88 4.22 -9.22
C VAL A 35 1.47 3.02 -9.93
N ARG A 36 0.64 2.25 -10.64
CA ARG A 36 1.07 1.06 -11.40
C ARG A 36 2.17 1.41 -12.40
N GLY A 37 1.97 2.45 -13.22
CA GLY A 37 2.92 2.87 -14.24
C GLY A 37 4.28 3.29 -13.68
N ASN A 38 4.27 4.02 -12.55
CA ASN A 38 5.51 4.41 -11.87
C ASN A 38 6.23 3.20 -11.26
N VAL A 39 5.52 2.27 -10.62
CA VAL A 39 6.11 1.04 -10.08
C VAL A 39 6.73 0.18 -11.20
N VAL A 40 6.03 0.01 -12.32
CA VAL A 40 6.57 -0.70 -13.49
C VAL A 40 7.82 -0.01 -14.03
N SER A 41 7.80 1.32 -14.13
CA SER A 41 8.93 2.10 -14.66
C SER A 41 10.14 2.01 -13.75
N LEU A 42 9.94 2.06 -12.43
CA LEU A 42 11.01 1.87 -11.44
C LEU A 42 11.67 0.50 -11.62
N LEU A 43 10.88 -0.57 -11.61
CA LEU A 43 11.39 -1.93 -11.59
C LEU A 43 12.00 -2.35 -12.92
N LYS A 44 11.49 -1.85 -14.05
CA LYS A 44 12.09 -2.08 -15.38
C LYS A 44 13.31 -1.19 -15.67
N GLY A 45 13.38 -0.02 -15.03
CA GLY A 45 14.49 0.92 -15.17
C GLY A 45 15.69 0.60 -14.27
N THR A 46 15.55 -0.38 -13.37
CA THR A 46 16.61 -0.78 -12.44
C THR A 46 17.16 -2.14 -12.86
N ASP A 47 18.47 -2.24 -13.12
CA ASP A 47 19.13 -3.50 -13.50
C ASP A 47 19.19 -4.52 -12.33
N ASP A 48 18.87 -4.10 -11.10
CA ASP A 48 18.96 -4.89 -9.87
C ASP A 48 17.62 -4.91 -9.11
N VAL A 49 16.81 -5.93 -9.39
CA VAL A 49 15.41 -6.07 -8.92
C VAL A 49 15.30 -6.65 -7.50
N THR A 50 16.40 -6.73 -6.73
CA THR A 50 16.52 -7.74 -5.66
C THR A 50 16.15 -7.28 -4.25
N VAL A 51 16.50 -6.07 -3.77
CA VAL A 51 16.13 -5.60 -2.40
C VAL A 51 15.88 -4.09 -2.32
N THR A 52 16.68 -3.28 -3.02
CA THR A 52 16.50 -1.82 -3.10
C THR A 52 15.13 -1.44 -3.65
N ALA A 53 14.60 -2.27 -4.55
CA ALA A 53 13.28 -2.15 -5.14
C ALA A 53 12.14 -2.15 -4.10
N VAL A 54 12.20 -3.03 -3.09
CA VAL A 54 11.08 -3.22 -2.14
C VAL A 54 10.96 -2.03 -1.17
N GLY A 55 12.07 -1.54 -0.60
CA GLY A 55 12.07 -0.32 0.21
C GLY A 55 11.63 0.91 -0.59
N THR A 56 12.01 0.97 -1.87
CA THR A 56 11.60 2.06 -2.77
C THR A 56 10.10 2.01 -3.08
N VAL A 57 9.53 0.82 -3.23
CA VAL A 57 8.08 0.63 -3.42
C VAL A 57 7.31 1.11 -2.19
N LYS A 58 7.77 0.79 -0.98
CA LYS A 58 7.17 1.31 0.26
C LYS A 58 7.15 2.85 0.28
N ASP A 59 8.27 3.49 -0.04
CA ASP A 59 8.35 4.96 -0.12
C ASP A 59 7.38 5.55 -1.15
N MET A 60 7.24 4.90 -2.31
CA MET A 60 6.27 5.29 -3.33
C MET A 60 4.84 5.23 -2.80
N VAL A 61 4.48 4.14 -2.11
CA VAL A 61 3.16 3.97 -1.52
C VAL A 61 2.85 5.06 -0.50
N ILE A 62 3.79 5.38 0.39
CA ILE A 62 3.63 6.49 1.36
C ILE A 62 3.42 7.81 0.59
N GLY A 63 4.24 8.09 -0.42
CA GLY A 63 4.13 9.29 -1.26
C GLY A 63 2.79 9.38 -1.99
N ALA A 64 2.25 8.25 -2.44
CA ALA A 64 0.96 8.19 -3.09
C ALA A 64 -0.20 8.51 -2.13
N VAL A 65 -0.17 7.97 -0.91
CA VAL A 65 -1.18 8.28 0.11
C VAL A 65 -1.13 9.77 0.48
N GLN A 66 0.08 10.33 0.63
CA GLN A 66 0.23 11.77 0.87
C GLN A 66 -0.28 12.63 -0.28
N ALA A 67 -0.07 12.22 -1.54
CA ALA A 67 -0.62 12.95 -2.69
C ALA A 67 -2.14 13.02 -2.65
N VAL A 68 -2.80 11.91 -2.31
CA VAL A 68 -4.27 11.84 -2.18
C VAL A 68 -4.77 12.78 -1.08
N SER A 69 -4.05 12.84 0.05
CA SER A 69 -4.37 13.78 1.12
C SER A 69 -4.19 15.25 0.69
N ASP A 70 -3.08 15.58 0.03
CA ASP A 70 -2.76 16.94 -0.45
C ASP A 70 -3.82 17.51 -1.41
N ILE A 71 -4.45 16.65 -2.22
CA ILE A 71 -5.51 17.06 -3.17
C ILE A 71 -6.92 17.02 -2.55
N GLY A 72 -7.03 16.66 -1.26
CA GLY A 72 -8.31 16.59 -0.54
C GLY A 72 -9.21 15.42 -0.93
N ALA A 73 -8.67 14.38 -1.57
CA ALA A 73 -9.42 13.18 -1.95
C ALA A 73 -9.59 12.23 -0.76
N ALA A 74 -10.64 11.40 -0.81
CA ALA A 74 -10.91 10.45 0.27
C ALA A 74 -9.85 9.34 0.31
N VAL A 75 -8.99 9.40 1.34
CA VAL A 75 -7.82 8.53 1.52
C VAL A 75 -8.21 7.05 1.62
N GLY A 76 -9.28 6.69 2.32
CA GLY A 76 -9.67 5.28 2.52
C GLY A 76 -9.94 4.52 1.21
N GLY A 77 -10.62 5.14 0.24
CA GLY A 77 -10.82 4.56 -1.09
C GLY A 77 -9.51 4.45 -1.88
N ALA A 78 -8.67 5.48 -1.81
CA ALA A 78 -7.42 5.51 -2.54
C ALA A 78 -6.40 4.50 -2.01
N VAL A 79 -6.40 4.19 -0.72
CA VAL A 79 -5.50 3.19 -0.12
C VAL A 79 -5.68 1.83 -0.80
N HIS A 80 -6.93 1.42 -1.06
CA HIS A 80 -7.20 0.19 -1.80
C HIS A 80 -6.53 0.24 -3.18
N ASP A 81 -6.75 1.30 -3.94
CA ASP A 81 -6.27 1.41 -5.33
C ASP A 81 -4.75 1.57 -5.41
N ILE A 82 -4.13 2.29 -4.48
CA ILE A 82 -2.68 2.42 -4.37
C ILE A 82 -2.04 1.06 -4.11
N VAL A 83 -2.55 0.30 -3.14
CA VAL A 83 -1.99 -1.01 -2.80
C VAL A 83 -2.22 -2.00 -3.93
N HIS A 84 -3.43 -2.02 -4.51
CA HIS A 84 -3.77 -2.87 -5.65
C HIS A 84 -2.87 -2.56 -6.87
N ALA A 85 -2.75 -1.28 -7.23
CA ALA A 85 -1.92 -0.82 -8.34
C ALA A 85 -0.44 -1.16 -8.13
N THR A 86 0.06 -1.00 -6.90
CA THR A 86 1.44 -1.33 -6.56
C THR A 86 1.71 -2.82 -6.76
N VAL A 87 0.86 -3.70 -6.20
CA VAL A 87 1.00 -5.15 -6.34
C VAL A 87 0.95 -5.57 -7.82
N LYS A 88 0.01 -5.01 -8.59
CA LYS A 88 -0.08 -5.28 -10.02
C LYS A 88 1.15 -4.77 -10.79
N GLY A 89 1.63 -3.57 -10.44
CA GLY A 89 2.81 -2.98 -11.05
C GLY A 89 4.09 -3.80 -10.80
N VAL A 90 4.24 -4.36 -9.61
CA VAL A 90 5.32 -5.31 -9.28
C VAL A 90 5.24 -6.54 -10.19
N ALA A 91 4.05 -7.13 -10.31
CA ALA A 91 3.84 -8.30 -11.17
C ALA A 91 4.14 -8.00 -12.65
N ASP A 92 3.66 -6.88 -13.17
CA ASP A 92 3.84 -6.46 -14.56
C ASP A 92 5.30 -6.10 -14.91
N ALA A 93 6.11 -5.83 -13.89
CA ALA A 93 7.55 -5.68 -14.01
C ALA A 93 8.32 -6.99 -13.85
N GLY A 94 7.64 -8.11 -13.53
CA GLY A 94 8.28 -9.39 -13.24
C GLY A 94 8.92 -9.48 -11.85
N GLY A 95 8.55 -8.58 -10.94
CA GLY A 95 9.02 -8.58 -9.56
C GLY A 95 8.34 -9.63 -8.68
N ASP A 96 8.90 -9.86 -7.49
CA ASP A 96 8.31 -10.78 -6.51
C ASP A 96 7.14 -10.11 -5.77
N VAL A 97 5.94 -10.44 -6.24
CA VAL A 97 4.67 -10.01 -5.64
C VAL A 97 4.55 -10.49 -4.19
N GLY A 98 4.97 -11.72 -3.91
CA GLY A 98 4.75 -12.36 -2.61
C GLY A 98 5.53 -11.69 -1.49
N SER A 99 6.77 -11.25 -1.75
CA SER A 99 7.54 -10.50 -0.76
C SER A 99 7.11 -9.04 -0.65
N THR A 100 6.46 -8.46 -1.67
CA THR A 100 6.11 -7.03 -1.71
C THR A 100 4.78 -6.71 -1.03
N VAL A 101 3.87 -7.68 -0.89
CA VAL A 101 2.53 -7.47 -0.29
C VAL A 101 2.62 -6.86 1.11
N LYS A 102 3.44 -7.46 1.99
CA LYS A 102 3.59 -7.01 3.37
C LYS A 102 4.03 -5.55 3.45
N ASP A 103 5.09 -5.21 2.71
CA ASP A 103 5.69 -3.87 2.73
C ASP A 103 4.79 -2.82 2.06
N THR A 104 4.03 -3.22 1.06
CA THR A 104 3.04 -2.34 0.40
C THR A 104 1.91 -1.99 1.37
N VAL A 105 1.35 -2.98 2.07
CA VAL A 105 0.29 -2.75 3.06
C VAL A 105 0.82 -1.90 4.22
N HIS A 106 2.00 -2.25 4.73
CA HIS A 106 2.67 -1.50 5.79
C HIS A 106 2.87 -0.04 5.38
N GLY A 107 3.47 0.20 4.20
CA GLY A 107 3.70 1.53 3.65
C GLY A 107 2.42 2.35 3.48
N ALA A 108 1.33 1.73 3.03
CA ALA A 108 0.06 2.45 2.86
C ALA A 108 -0.49 2.94 4.21
N ILE A 109 -0.48 2.07 5.22
CA ILE A 109 -0.98 2.40 6.56
C ILE A 109 -0.07 3.42 7.26
N THR A 110 1.25 3.29 7.12
CA THR A 110 2.20 4.32 7.57
C THR A 110 1.92 5.65 6.89
N GLY A 111 1.65 5.66 5.59
CA GLY A 111 1.27 6.87 4.84
C GLY A 111 -0.01 7.50 5.37
N VAL A 112 -1.02 6.69 5.70
CA VAL A 112 -2.27 7.17 6.30
C VAL A 112 -2.03 7.78 7.67
N SER A 113 -1.25 7.12 8.52
CA SER A 113 -0.89 7.62 9.84
C SER A 113 -0.16 8.98 9.75
N GLN A 114 0.75 9.14 8.79
CA GLN A 114 1.48 10.40 8.57
C GLN A 114 0.60 11.56 8.11
N VAL A 115 -0.55 11.28 7.49
CA VAL A 115 -1.55 12.29 7.12
C VAL A 115 -2.71 12.36 8.11
N GLU A 116 -2.54 11.79 9.31
CA GLU A 116 -3.52 11.76 10.40
C GLU A 116 -4.88 11.16 9.97
N GLY A 117 -4.86 10.22 9.02
CA GLY A 117 -6.05 9.52 8.55
C GLY A 117 -6.45 8.32 9.41
N ASP A 118 -7.60 7.73 9.10
CA ASP A 118 -8.12 6.55 9.80
C ASP A 118 -7.30 5.28 9.46
N VAL A 119 -6.40 4.92 10.38
CA VAL A 119 -5.52 3.74 10.27
C VAL A 119 -6.31 2.42 10.29
N VAL A 120 -7.46 2.37 10.98
CA VAL A 120 -8.26 1.16 11.13
C VAL A 120 -8.98 0.86 9.82
N ASP A 121 -9.66 1.85 9.22
CA ASP A 121 -10.26 1.69 7.87
C ASP A 121 -9.17 1.41 6.83
N ALA A 122 -8.07 2.18 6.85
CA ALA A 122 -6.96 1.98 5.92
C ALA A 122 -6.38 0.57 5.97
N SER A 123 -6.32 -0.06 7.15
CA SER A 123 -5.85 -1.44 7.28
C SER A 123 -6.74 -2.42 6.51
N VAL A 124 -8.07 -2.28 6.61
CA VAL A 124 -9.00 -3.12 5.84
C VAL A 124 -8.86 -2.88 4.34
N LYS A 125 -8.76 -1.61 3.92
CA LYS A 125 -8.66 -1.21 2.51
C LYS A 125 -7.35 -1.69 1.89
N ALA A 126 -6.24 -1.53 2.60
CA ALA A 126 -4.92 -1.96 2.17
C ALA A 126 -4.86 -3.48 2.03
N VAL A 127 -5.32 -4.23 3.04
CA VAL A 127 -5.35 -5.70 2.99
C VAL A 127 -6.19 -6.20 1.81
N ARG A 128 -7.38 -5.64 1.61
CA ARG A 128 -8.25 -6.00 0.47
C ARG A 128 -7.61 -5.64 -0.88
N GLY A 129 -6.99 -4.47 -1.00
CA GLY A 129 -6.29 -4.05 -2.21
C GLY A 129 -5.13 -4.97 -2.55
N ALA A 130 -4.37 -5.42 -1.54
CA ALA A 130 -3.28 -6.37 -1.75
C ALA A 130 -3.79 -7.73 -2.22
N ILE A 131 -4.80 -8.29 -1.55
CA ILE A 131 -5.42 -9.57 -1.93
C ILE A 131 -6.00 -9.48 -3.35
N ALA A 132 -6.64 -8.36 -3.70
CA ALA A 132 -7.15 -8.13 -5.05
C ALA A 132 -6.02 -8.11 -6.09
N GLY A 133 -4.94 -7.37 -5.82
CA GLY A 133 -3.78 -7.33 -6.70
C GLY A 133 -3.13 -8.70 -6.90
N VAL A 134 -2.97 -9.48 -5.84
CA VAL A 134 -2.42 -10.85 -5.94
C VAL A 134 -3.36 -11.76 -6.73
N ARG A 135 -4.67 -11.69 -6.48
CA ARG A 135 -5.67 -12.48 -7.19
C ARG A 135 -5.67 -12.17 -8.69
N ASP A 136 -5.59 -10.89 -9.06
CA ASP A 136 -5.60 -10.44 -10.46
C ASP A 136 -4.40 -10.94 -11.27
N VAL A 137 -3.30 -11.27 -10.59
CA VAL A 137 -2.08 -11.81 -11.22
C VAL A 137 -1.96 -13.32 -11.03
N GLY A 138 -3.01 -13.98 -10.51
CA GLY A 138 -3.07 -15.43 -10.33
C GLY A 138 -2.18 -15.97 -9.20
N GLY A 139 -1.80 -15.14 -8.24
CA GLY A 139 -0.96 -15.54 -7.10
C GLY A 139 -1.72 -16.23 -5.97
N ASP A 140 -0.99 -16.67 -4.95
CA ASP A 140 -1.54 -17.32 -3.77
C ASP A 140 -2.22 -16.31 -2.83
N VAL A 141 -3.55 -16.29 -2.87
CA VAL A 141 -4.38 -15.42 -2.02
C VAL A 141 -4.28 -15.74 -0.52
N GLY A 142 -4.03 -16.99 -0.13
CA GLY A 142 -3.89 -17.35 1.29
C GLY A 142 -2.59 -16.83 1.88
N LYS A 143 -1.49 -16.96 1.11
CA LYS A 143 -0.22 -16.32 1.45
C LYS A 143 -0.35 -14.80 1.45
N ALA A 144 -1.02 -14.22 0.45
CA ALA A 144 -1.26 -12.78 0.39
C ALA A 144 -2.03 -12.25 1.61
N THR A 145 -3.09 -12.95 2.05
CA THR A 145 -3.81 -12.60 3.28
C THR A 145 -2.89 -12.63 4.49
N THR A 146 -2.04 -13.65 4.60
CA THR A 146 -1.07 -13.76 5.70
C THR A 146 -0.09 -12.58 5.72
N ASP A 147 0.54 -12.30 4.58
CA ASP A 147 1.53 -11.23 4.44
C ASP A 147 0.90 -9.84 4.64
N ALA A 148 -0.30 -9.63 4.07
CA ALA A 148 -1.03 -8.37 4.17
C ALA A 148 -1.49 -8.08 5.61
N VAL A 149 -2.10 -9.06 6.29
CA VAL A 149 -2.52 -8.91 7.69
C VAL A 149 -1.31 -8.67 8.59
N THR A 150 -0.20 -9.37 8.36
CA THR A 150 1.05 -9.15 9.10
C THR A 150 1.55 -7.71 8.91
N GLY A 151 1.62 -7.23 7.66
CA GLY A 151 2.03 -5.86 7.36
C GLY A 151 1.11 -4.81 8.00
N ALA A 152 -0.20 -5.07 8.04
CA ALA A 152 -1.15 -4.18 8.68
C ALA A 152 -0.99 -4.11 10.20
N LEU A 153 -0.80 -5.25 10.85
CA LEU A 153 -0.60 -5.30 12.31
C LEU A 153 0.73 -4.69 12.73
N GLU A 154 1.79 -4.87 11.95
CA GLU A 154 3.07 -4.20 12.20
C GLU A 154 2.95 -2.68 12.07
N ALA A 155 2.30 -2.18 11.02
CA ALA A 155 2.08 -0.73 10.86
C ALA A 155 1.17 -0.16 11.96
N ALA A 156 0.13 -0.89 12.37
CA ALA A 156 -0.71 -0.51 13.51
C ALA A 156 0.09 -0.46 14.82
N GLY A 157 1.02 -1.39 15.02
CA GLY A 157 1.89 -1.44 16.19
C GLY A 157 2.86 -0.27 16.31
N GLU A 158 3.26 0.31 15.16
CA GLU A 158 4.02 1.57 15.14
C GLU A 158 3.19 2.78 15.59
N VAL A 159 1.85 2.71 15.50
CA VAL A 159 0.95 3.74 16.01
C VAL A 159 0.69 3.54 17.50
N SER A 160 0.08 2.42 17.88
CA SER A 160 -0.16 2.06 19.28
C SER A 160 -0.61 0.60 19.44
N GLU A 161 -0.49 0.06 20.65
CA GLU A 161 -1.06 -1.26 20.99
C GLU A 161 -2.60 -1.28 20.89
N THR A 162 -3.26 -0.17 21.22
CA THR A 162 -4.71 -0.04 21.05
C THR A 162 -5.12 -0.19 19.59
N THR A 163 -4.40 0.48 18.68
CA THR A 163 -4.65 0.38 17.23
C THR A 163 -4.44 -1.05 16.72
N VAL A 164 -3.46 -1.79 17.25
CA VAL A 164 -3.30 -3.22 16.90
C VAL A 164 -4.54 -4.02 17.23
N ASN A 165 -5.13 -3.81 18.40
CA ASN A 165 -6.33 -4.56 18.83
C ASN A 165 -7.55 -4.23 17.95
N GLU A 166 -7.76 -2.95 17.63
CA GLU A 166 -8.82 -2.51 16.73
C GLU A 166 -8.64 -3.08 15.32
N VAL A 167 -7.40 -3.09 14.81
CA VAL A 167 -7.07 -3.67 13.50
C VAL A 167 -7.27 -5.19 13.50
N LYS A 168 -6.89 -5.91 14.57
CA LYS A 168 -7.18 -7.35 14.70
C LYS A 168 -8.67 -7.64 14.65
N GLU A 169 -9.47 -6.88 15.40
CA GLU A 169 -10.92 -7.04 15.44
C GLU A 169 -11.53 -6.81 14.06
N ILE A 170 -11.29 -5.64 13.46
CA ILE A 170 -11.94 -5.30 12.19
C ILE A 170 -11.49 -6.19 11.03
N LEU A 171 -10.21 -6.60 10.99
CA LEU A 171 -9.71 -7.50 9.94
C LEU A 171 -10.32 -8.89 10.13
N GLY A 172 -10.42 -9.38 11.36
CA GLY A 172 -11.04 -10.67 11.68
C GLY A 172 -12.52 -10.75 11.28
N GLU A 173 -13.23 -9.61 11.26
CA GLU A 173 -14.62 -9.51 10.81
C GLU A 173 -14.77 -9.24 9.32
N SER A 174 -13.84 -8.50 8.72
CA SER A 174 -14.00 -7.92 7.38
C SER A 174 -13.21 -8.61 6.28
N VAL A 175 -12.24 -9.45 6.61
CA VAL A 175 -11.34 -10.09 5.64
C VAL A 175 -11.36 -11.60 5.82
N ASP A 176 -11.77 -12.31 4.77
CA ASP A 176 -11.79 -13.77 4.75
C ASP A 176 -10.40 -14.35 5.01
N GLY A 177 -10.32 -15.28 5.97
CA GLY A 177 -9.07 -15.91 6.39
C GLY A 177 -8.20 -15.07 7.34
N ALA A 178 -8.48 -13.78 7.55
CA ALA A 178 -7.67 -12.95 8.45
C ALA A 178 -7.75 -13.43 9.90
N LYS A 179 -8.92 -13.91 10.35
CA LYS A 179 -9.08 -14.47 11.70
C LYS A 179 -8.13 -15.64 11.98
N ASP A 180 -7.96 -16.53 11.00
CA ASP A 180 -7.05 -17.67 11.12
C ASP A 180 -5.58 -17.25 11.13
N VAL A 181 -5.23 -16.18 10.41
CA VAL A 181 -3.89 -15.58 10.45
C VAL A 181 -3.64 -14.95 11.81
N ILE A 182 -4.57 -14.12 12.29
CA ILE A 182 -4.47 -13.40 13.57
C ILE A 182 -4.30 -14.37 14.74
N HIS A 183 -5.01 -15.50 14.75
CA HIS A 183 -4.87 -16.51 15.80
C HIS A 183 -3.50 -17.22 15.82
N LYS A 184 -2.72 -17.13 14.73
CA LYS A 184 -1.39 -17.75 14.63
C LYS A 184 -0.25 -16.78 14.99
N LEU A 185 -0.56 -15.48 15.14
CA LEU A 185 0.39 -14.42 15.50
C LEU A 185 0.38 -14.18 17.01
#